data_AF-A0A2P5ECL8-F1
#
_entry.id   AF-A0A2P5ECL8-F1
#
_cell.length_a   1.000
_cell.length_b   1.000
_cell.length_c   1.000
_cell.angle_alpha   90.00
_cell.angle_beta   90.00
_cell.angle_gamma   90.00
#
_symmetry.space_group_name_H-M   'P 1'
#
loop_
_entity.id
_entity.type
_entity.pdbx_description
1 polymer ?
#
loop_
_entity_poly.entity_id
_entity_poly.type
_entity_poly.pdbx_seq_one_letter_code
_entity_poly.pdbx_strand_id
1 'polypeptide(L)'
;VWDESRPLYEESDCPYIHEKLICLQHGRPEKNYQHWRWQPHDCDLPRFNATLMLETLRGKRMMFVGDSLIQGQFSSMICLLHSLIPEHAKSMEKIGSLTLFTAKVTFFFFFPFRFLYLKAIFFSFKPTYFA
;
A
#
# COMPACT_ATOMS: atom_id res chain seq x y z
N VAL A 1 -15.04 11.34 -10.30
CA VAL A 1 -14.62 12.75 -10.43
C VAL A 1 -13.18 12.79 -10.88
N TRP A 2 -12.84 13.67 -11.83
CA TRP A 2 -11.47 13.85 -12.32
C TRP A 2 -10.64 14.61 -11.28
N ASP A 3 -9.41 14.16 -11.02
CA ASP A 3 -8.49 14.73 -10.04
C ASP A 3 -7.08 14.83 -10.63
N GLU A 4 -6.61 16.06 -10.87
CA GLU A 4 -5.30 16.34 -11.46
C GLU A 4 -4.15 15.98 -10.51
N SER A 5 -4.40 15.85 -9.20
CA SER A 5 -3.38 15.52 -8.21
C SER A 5 -3.07 14.02 -8.10
N ARG A 6 -3.78 13.20 -8.89
CA ARG A 6 -3.55 11.76 -9.05
C ARG A 6 -2.61 11.47 -10.22
N PRO A 7 -1.97 10.27 -10.27
CA PRO A 7 -2.08 9.16 -9.31
C PRO A 7 -1.40 9.45 -7.96
N LEU A 8 -1.72 8.64 -6.94
CA LEU A 8 -1.08 8.74 -5.62
C LEU A 8 0.32 8.08 -5.59
N TYR A 9 0.60 7.20 -6.54
CA TYR A 9 1.89 6.56 -6.78
C TYR A 9 1.98 6.19 -8.27
N GLU A 10 3.18 6.20 -8.83
CA GLU A 10 3.41 5.73 -10.20
C GLU A 10 3.68 4.22 -10.21
N GLU A 11 3.29 3.54 -11.30
CA GLU A 11 3.50 2.10 -11.46
C GLU A 11 5.00 1.74 -11.50
N SER A 12 5.86 2.64 -12.02
CA SER A 12 7.31 2.45 -12.09
C SER A 12 8.00 2.45 -10.73
N ASP A 13 7.42 3.14 -9.76
CA ASP A 13 8.09 3.44 -8.48
C ASP A 13 7.80 2.37 -7.43
N CYS A 14 6.80 1.50 -7.66
CA CYS A 14 6.41 0.47 -6.72
C CYS A 14 6.81 -0.94 -7.19
N PRO A 15 7.82 -1.57 -6.57
CA PRO A 15 8.28 -2.91 -6.95
C PRO A 15 7.37 -4.05 -6.47
N TYR A 16 6.30 -3.75 -5.73
CA TYR A 16 5.41 -4.75 -5.12
C TYR A 16 4.14 -5.03 -5.92
N ILE A 17 3.96 -4.35 -7.05
CA ILE A 17 2.87 -4.63 -7.97
C ILE A 17 3.14 -5.99 -8.62
N HIS A 18 2.13 -6.86 -8.61
CA HIS A 18 2.27 -8.14 -9.30
C HIS A 18 2.42 -7.87 -10.80
N GLU A 19 3.39 -8.50 -11.47
CA GLU A 19 3.73 -8.26 -12.88
C GLU A 19 2.48 -8.16 -13.79
N LYS A 20 1.55 -9.12 -13.65
CA LYS A 20 0.26 -9.19 -14.39
C LYS A 20 -0.64 -7.95 -14.26
N LEU A 21 -0.39 -7.07 -13.28
CA LEU A 21 -1.18 -5.88 -12.98
C LEU A 21 -0.50 -4.58 -13.42
N ILE A 22 0.73 -4.63 -13.97
CA ILE A 22 1.44 -3.45 -14.46
C ILE A 22 0.94 -3.14 -15.87
N CYS A 23 -0.01 -2.22 -16.00
CA CYS A 23 -0.66 -1.92 -17.28
C CYS A 23 0.27 -1.17 -18.22
N LEU A 24 1.01 -0.17 -17.71
CA LEU A 24 1.86 0.68 -18.55
C LEU A 24 3.01 -0.11 -19.16
N GLN A 25 3.64 -0.99 -18.38
CA GLN A 25 4.73 -1.85 -18.86
C GLN A 25 4.23 -2.87 -19.91
N HIS A 26 2.97 -3.28 -19.82
CA HIS A 26 2.32 -4.16 -20.79
C HIS A 26 1.75 -3.43 -22.03
N GLY A 27 2.19 -2.19 -22.27
CA GLY A 27 1.93 -1.47 -23.51
C GLY A 27 0.60 -0.71 -23.55
N ARG A 28 -0.04 -0.47 -22.39
CA ARG A 28 -1.20 0.42 -22.33
C ARG A 28 -0.76 1.87 -22.60
N PRO A 29 -1.26 2.52 -23.67
CA PRO A 29 -0.77 3.83 -24.08
C PRO A 29 -1.34 4.99 -23.25
N GLU A 30 -2.56 4.85 -22.73
CA GLU A 30 -3.26 5.93 -22.03
C GLU A 30 -3.06 5.88 -20.50
N LYS A 31 -2.83 7.04 -19.87
CA LYS A 31 -2.73 7.20 -18.41
C LYS A 31 -3.97 7.80 -17.74
N ASN A 32 -4.93 8.27 -18.53
CA ASN A 32 -6.10 9.01 -18.05
C ASN A 32 -6.95 8.24 -17.03
N TYR A 33 -6.91 6.90 -17.06
CA TYR A 33 -7.64 6.06 -16.09
C TYR A 33 -7.17 6.29 -14.64
N GLN A 34 -5.92 6.72 -14.44
CA GLN A 34 -5.32 6.90 -13.13
C GLN A 34 -5.82 8.17 -12.40
N HIS A 35 -6.36 9.14 -13.14
CA HIS A 35 -6.84 10.42 -12.61
C HIS A 35 -8.26 10.37 -12.04
N TRP A 36 -8.95 9.23 -12.15
CA TRP A 36 -10.30 9.09 -11.61
C TRP A 36 -10.28 8.88 -10.10
N ARG A 37 -11.09 9.69 -9.40
CA ARG A 37 -11.39 9.57 -7.97
C ARG A 37 -12.86 9.20 -7.76
N TRP A 38 -13.11 8.27 -6.85
CA TRP A 38 -14.45 8.00 -6.34
C TRP A 38 -14.88 9.10 -5.35
N GLN A 39 -16.11 9.60 -5.48
CA GLN A 39 -16.67 10.68 -4.66
C GLN A 39 -18.05 10.25 -4.15
N PRO A 40 -18.23 10.11 -2.82
CA PRO A 40 -19.54 9.94 -2.21
C PRO A 40 -20.40 11.19 -2.39
N HIS A 41 -21.72 11.02 -2.36
CA HIS A 41 -22.66 12.15 -2.50
C HIS A 41 -22.67 13.09 -1.30
N ASP A 42 -22.53 12.55 -0.08
CA ASP A 42 -22.78 13.31 1.15
C ASP A 42 -21.51 13.87 1.82
N CYS A 43 -20.32 13.54 1.31
CA CYS A 43 -19.07 14.02 1.91
C CYS A 43 -17.89 14.01 0.94
N ASP A 44 -16.91 14.87 1.24
CA ASP A 44 -15.60 14.85 0.63
C ASP A 44 -14.67 13.88 1.36
N LEU A 45 -14.16 12.90 0.62
CA LEU A 45 -13.12 12.02 1.14
C LEU A 45 -11.82 12.81 1.37
N PRO A 46 -11.22 12.71 2.57
CA PRO A 46 -9.93 13.31 2.82
C PRO A 46 -8.86 12.68 1.93
N ARG A 47 -7.83 13.46 1.61
CA ARG A 47 -6.68 12.94 0.87
C ARG A 47 -5.98 11.87 1.70
N PHE A 48 -5.52 10.81 1.03
CA PHE A 48 -4.79 9.74 1.69
C PHE A 48 -3.49 10.27 2.30
N ASN A 49 -3.28 9.99 3.60
CA ASN A 49 -2.08 10.35 4.33
C ASN A 49 -1.40 9.08 4.84
N ALA A 50 -0.29 8.71 4.20
CA ALA A 50 0.45 7.50 4.52
C ALA A 50 1.06 7.54 5.94
N THR A 51 1.49 8.71 6.43
CA THR A 51 1.99 8.89 7.80
C THR A 51 0.89 8.56 8.82
N LEU A 52 -0.31 9.10 8.64
CA LEU A 52 -1.45 8.83 9.52
C LEU A 52 -1.84 7.34 9.50
N MET A 53 -1.84 6.72 8.32
CA MET A 53 -2.10 5.28 8.19
C MET A 53 -1.07 4.45 8.96
N LEU A 54 0.22 4.76 8.81
CA LEU A 54 1.29 4.05 9.53
C LEU A 54 1.14 4.23 11.04
N GLU A 55 0.92 5.45 11.53
CA GLU A 55 0.66 5.72 12.96
C GLU A 55 -0.56 4.96 13.49
N THR A 56 -1.63 4.87 12.71
CA THR A 56 -2.83 4.10 13.08
C THR A 56 -2.54 2.60 13.20
N LEU A 57 -1.66 2.08 12.35
CA LEU A 57 -1.23 0.69 12.33
C LEU A 57 -0.07 0.38 13.29
N ARG A 58 0.30 1.34 14.13
CA ARG A 58 1.38 1.18 15.09
C ARG A 58 1.15 0.02 16.06
N GLY A 59 2.09 -0.93 16.06
CA GLY A 59 2.03 -2.11 16.92
C GLY A 59 0.87 -3.06 16.59
N LYS A 60 0.18 -2.81 15.47
CA LYS A 60 -0.92 -3.64 14.97
C LYS A 60 -0.46 -4.45 13.76
N ARG A 61 -1.22 -5.50 13.48
CA ARG A 61 -1.03 -6.36 12.31
C ARG A 61 -2.30 -6.27 11.47
N MET A 62 -2.15 -5.97 10.19
CA MET A 62 -3.27 -5.91 9.24
C MET A 62 -3.20 -7.13 8.32
N MET A 63 -4.32 -7.79 8.09
CA MET A 63 -4.37 -8.98 7.23
C MET A 63 -5.48 -8.84 6.20
N PHE A 64 -5.12 -9.06 4.95
CA PHE A 64 -5.98 -9.16 3.79
C PHE A 64 -6.23 -10.64 3.52
N VAL A 65 -7.49 -11.07 3.59
CA VAL A 65 -7.90 -12.46 3.35
C VAL A 65 -8.93 -12.45 2.24
N GLY A 66 -8.64 -13.16 1.15
CA GLY A 66 -9.56 -13.22 0.02
C GLY A 66 -8.94 -13.80 -1.24
N ASP A 67 -9.57 -13.50 -2.36
CA ASP A 67 -9.13 -13.92 -3.69
C ASP A 67 -8.05 -12.98 -4.26
N SER A 68 -7.84 -13.07 -5.57
CA SER A 68 -6.89 -12.21 -6.29
C SER A 68 -7.24 -10.72 -6.25
N LEU A 69 -8.52 -10.35 -6.07
CA LEU A 69 -8.91 -8.93 -5.98
C LEU A 69 -8.40 -8.32 -4.68
N ILE A 70 -8.56 -9.05 -3.57
CA ILE A 70 -8.04 -8.66 -2.26
C ILE A 70 -6.50 -8.62 -2.27
N GLN A 71 -5.85 -9.52 -3.01
CA GLN A 71 -4.41 -9.45 -3.23
C GLN A 71 -3.99 -8.16 -3.97
N GLY A 72 -4.77 -7.72 -4.96
CA GLY A 72 -4.56 -6.44 -5.64
C GLY A 72 -4.70 -5.24 -4.69
N GLN A 73 -5.69 -5.29 -3.79
CA GLN A 73 -5.86 -4.25 -2.75
C GLN A 73 -4.67 -4.20 -1.79
N PHE A 74 -4.15 -5.35 -1.37
CA PHE A 74 -2.94 -5.44 -0.55
C PHE A 74 -1.74 -4.80 -1.26
N SER A 75 -1.46 -5.16 -2.52
CA SER A 75 -0.37 -4.56 -3.28
C SER A 75 -0.53 -3.04 -3.43
N SER A 76 -1.75 -2.56 -3.73
CA SER A 76 -2.02 -1.12 -3.86
C SER A 76 -1.79 -0.38 -2.53
N MET A 77 -2.22 -0.95 -1.40
CA MET A 77 -1.99 -0.38 -0.07
C MET A 77 -0.49 -0.27 0.23
N ILE A 78 0.29 -1.29 -0.11
CA ILE A 78 1.74 -1.25 0.10
C ILE A 78 2.39 -0.17 -0.77
N CYS A 79 2.00 -0.02 -2.03
CA CYS A 79 2.55 1.01 -2.91
C CYS A 79 2.29 2.43 -2.40
N LEU A 80 1.11 2.66 -1.82
CA LEU A 80 0.77 3.94 -1.19
C LEU A 80 1.65 4.27 0.03
N LEU A 81 2.15 3.25 0.73
CA LEU A 81 2.98 3.40 1.93
C LEU A 81 4.49 3.34 1.63
N HIS A 82 4.89 2.64 0.56
CA HIS A 82 6.28 2.35 0.22
C HIS A 82 7.12 3.61 0.06
N SER A 83 6.56 4.69 -0.51
CA SER A 83 7.26 5.95 -0.74
C SER A 83 7.74 6.66 0.54
N LEU A 84 7.08 6.43 1.68
CA LEU A 84 7.47 7.00 2.96
C LEU A 84 8.45 6.10 3.75
N ILE A 85 8.59 4.84 3.38
CA ILE A 85 9.37 3.86 4.15
C ILE A 85 10.74 3.67 3.46
N PRO A 86 11.86 3.89 4.17
CA PRO A 86 13.17 3.71 3.58
C PRO A 86 13.45 2.23 3.24
N GLU A 87 14.23 1.99 2.19
CA GLU A 87 14.54 0.63 1.67
C GLU A 87 15.07 -0.34 2.73
N HIS A 88 15.97 0.12 3.60
CA HIS A 88 16.54 -0.72 4.65
C HIS A 88 15.54 -1.13 5.75
N ALA A 89 14.36 -0.51 5.78
CA ALA A 89 13.39 -0.68 6.85
C ALA A 89 12.06 -1.30 6.37
N LYS A 90 12.02 -1.78 5.13
CA LYS A 90 10.90 -2.58 4.59
C LYS A 90 11.39 -3.92 4.06
N SER A 91 10.59 -4.96 4.24
CA SER A 91 10.84 -6.29 3.67
C SER A 91 9.55 -6.94 3.22
N MET A 92 9.63 -7.76 2.18
CA MET A 92 8.53 -8.58 1.68
C MET A 92 8.99 -10.04 1.60
N GLU A 93 8.24 -10.94 2.23
CA GLU A 93 8.52 -12.37 2.29
C GLU A 93 7.28 -13.16 1.90
N LYS A 94 7.45 -14.28 1.21
CA LYS A 94 6.34 -15.18 0.83
C LYS A 94 6.53 -16.54 1.47
N ILE A 95 5.59 -16.93 2.32
CA ILE A 95 5.60 -18.19 3.08
C ILE A 95 4.37 -19.00 2.64
N GLY A 96 4.56 -19.88 1.65
CA GLY A 96 3.46 -20.64 1.05
C GLY A 96 2.42 -19.73 0.39
N SER A 97 1.18 -19.75 0.90
CA SER A 97 0.08 -18.88 0.45
C SER A 97 0.02 -17.53 1.18
N LEU A 98 0.89 -17.30 2.17
CA LEU A 98 0.97 -16.07 2.93
C LEU A 98 2.04 -15.14 2.33
N THR A 99 1.67 -13.88 2.07
CA THR A 99 2.63 -12.81 1.76
C THR A 99 2.73 -11.87 2.95
N LEU A 100 3.94 -11.68 3.46
CA LEU A 100 4.27 -10.87 4.62
C LEU A 100 5.01 -9.61 4.17
N PHE A 101 4.47 -8.44 4.48
CA PHE A 101 5.19 -7.18 4.33
C PHE A 101 5.44 -6.57 5.70
N THR A 102 6.71 -6.37 6.05
CA THR A 102 7.12 -5.75 7.31
C THR A 102 7.68 -4.37 7.03
N ALA A 103 7.08 -3.35 7.65
CA ALA A 103 7.60 -1.99 7.65
C ALA A 103 8.01 -1.61 9.07
N LYS A 104 9.25 -1.13 9.21
CA LYS A 104 9.80 -0.56 10.44
C LYS A 104 10.04 0.93 10.20
N VAL A 105 9.13 1.78 10.66
CA VAL A 105 9.30 3.22 10.54
C VAL A 105 9.81 3.77 11.86
N THR A 106 10.86 4.59 11.81
CA THR A 106 11.39 5.28 12.98
C THR A 106 11.04 6.75 12.83
N PHE A 107 9.99 7.21 13.50
CA PHE A 107 9.69 8.64 13.55
C PHE A 107 10.58 9.29 14.62
N PHE A 108 11.52 10.13 14.18
CA PHE A 108 12.25 11.04 15.06
C PHE A 108 11.34 12.22 15.41
N PHE A 109 10.56 12.10 16.49
CA PHE A 109 9.97 13.29 17.10
C PHE A 109 11.06 14.01 17.90
N PHE A 110 11.54 15.13 17.38
CA PHE A 110 12.18 16.16 18.20
C PHE A 110 11.11 16.57 19.24
N PHE A 111 11.36 16.32 20.52
CA PHE A 111 10.48 16.55 21.70
C PHE A 111 9.51 15.42 22.11
N PRO A 112 9.70 14.83 23.31
CA PRO A 112 10.95 14.56 24.02
C PRO A 112 11.55 13.24 23.49
N PHE A 113 12.88 13.15 23.43
CA PHE A 113 13.68 12.04 22.87
C PHE A 113 13.11 10.63 23.18
N ARG A 114 12.19 10.16 22.34
CA ARG A 114 11.69 8.79 22.39
C ARG A 114 11.76 8.25 20.97
N PHE A 115 12.63 7.26 20.76
CA PHE A 115 12.61 6.48 19.54
C PHE A 115 11.30 5.70 19.50
N LEU A 116 10.36 6.15 18.67
CA LEU A 116 9.09 5.50 18.48
C LEU A 116 9.24 4.52 17.31
N TYR A 117 9.50 3.26 17.66
CA TYR A 117 9.53 2.18 16.69
C TYR A 117 8.10 1.87 16.23
N LEU A 118 7.90 1.94 14.92
CA LEU A 118 6.64 1.66 14.28
C LEU A 118 6.79 0.39 13.46
N LYS A 119 6.35 -0.74 14.03
CA LYS A 119 6.30 -2.02 13.33
C LYS A 119 4.88 -2.23 12.81
N ALA A 120 4.70 -2.12 11.51
CA ALA A 120 3.47 -2.53 10.82
C ALA A 120 3.76 -3.82 10.06
N ILE A 121 2.88 -4.80 10.22
CA ILE A 121 2.99 -6.08 9.53
C ILE A 121 1.70 -6.29 8.74
N PHE A 122 1.84 -6.43 7.43
CA PHE A 122 0.75 -6.70 6.52
C PHE A 122 0.83 -8.13 6.04
N PHE A 123 -0.31 -8.81 6.03
CA PHE A 123 -0.45 -10.17 5.56
C PHE A 123 -1.41 -10.19 4.37
N SER A 124 -1.11 -10.99 3.36
CA SER A 124 -2.08 -11.37 2.32
C SER A 124 -2.15 -12.89 2.27
N PHE A 125 -3.34 -13.46 2.49
CA PHE A 125 -3.56 -14.91 2.44
C PHE A 125 -4.50 -15.28 1.30
N LYS A 126 -4.03 -16.17 0.41
CA LYS A 126 -4.86 -16.76 -0.65
C LYS A 126 -5.23 -18.21 -0.26
N PRO A 127 -6.50 -18.51 0.07
CA PRO A 127 -6.90 -19.89 0.36
C PRO A 127 -6.77 -20.76 -0.88
N THR A 128 -6.11 -21.91 -0.75
CA THR A 128 -5.84 -22.88 -1.83
C THR A 128 -7.08 -23.66 -2.30
N TYR A 129 -8.24 -23.43 -1.70
CA TYR A 129 -9.46 -24.24 -1.91
C TYR A 129 -10.48 -23.65 -2.89
N PHE A 130 -10.22 -22.48 -3.47
CA PHE A 130 -11.01 -21.94 -4.59
C PHE A 130 -10.18 -22.07 -5.88
N ALA A 131 -10.21 -23.27 -6.45
CA ALA A 131 -9.76 -23.60 -7.80
C ALA A 131 -10.90 -24.35 -8.50
#